data_AF-A0A538UB96-F1
#
_entry.id   AF-A0A538UB96-F1
#
_cell.length_a   1.000
_cell.length_b   1.000
_cell.length_c   1.000
_cell.angle_alpha   90.00
_cell.angle_beta   90.00
_cell.angle_gamma   90.00
#
_symmetry.space_group_name_H-M   'P 1'
#
loop_
_entity.id
_entity.type
_entity.pdbx_description
1 polymer ?
#
loop_
_entity_poly.entity_id
_entity_poly.type
_entity_poly.pdbx_seq_one_letter_code
_entity_poly.pdbx_strand_id
1 'polypeptide(L)'
;MAATGRLELPAVLMAGIVFLWTPPHFWALSLFRRDDYLRADLPMLPVTHGEPATRKQILVYSIVLVLVSLAVAPLAGLGIVTWVAALALGGWFVLEAWRLERGPSVPRAMSLFRFSILYLFVLFLAMTLDAWWHVHGS
;
A
#
# COMPACT_ATOMS: atom_id res chain seq x y z
N MET A 1 -5.77 -11.94 -32.44
CA MET A 1 -5.61 -11.87 -30.96
C MET A 1 -4.13 -12.08 -30.66
N ALA A 2 -3.32 -11.01 -30.66
CA ALA A 2 -1.87 -11.10 -30.43
C ALA A 2 -1.32 -9.77 -29.86
N ALA A 3 -2.12 -9.06 -29.07
CA ALA A 3 -1.74 -7.78 -28.47
C ALA A 3 -1.99 -7.71 -26.95
N THR A 4 -2.59 -8.74 -26.34
CA THR A 4 -3.05 -8.69 -24.93
C THR A 4 -1.97 -9.08 -23.91
N GLY A 5 -0.93 -9.82 -24.28
CA GLY A 5 0.03 -10.36 -23.30
C GLY A 5 0.94 -9.33 -22.61
N ARG A 6 1.20 -8.16 -23.22
CA ARG A 6 2.13 -7.15 -22.66
C ARG A 6 1.45 -6.06 -21.83
N LEU A 7 0.21 -5.70 -22.16
CA LEU A 7 -0.58 -4.70 -21.42
C LEU A 7 -1.28 -5.30 -20.19
N GLU A 8 -1.57 -6.61 -20.19
CA GLU A 8 -2.27 -7.24 -19.08
C GLU A 8 -1.41 -7.38 -17.81
N LEU A 9 -0.11 -7.67 -17.95
CA LEU A 9 0.74 -7.89 -16.77
C LEU A 9 0.88 -6.61 -15.91
N PRO A 10 1.22 -5.41 -16.45
CA PRO A 10 1.23 -4.19 -15.65
C PRO A 10 -0.12 -3.86 -15.00
N ALA A 11 -1.23 -4.06 -15.71
CA ALA A 11 -2.57 -3.80 -15.19
C ALA A 11 -2.94 -4.73 -14.02
N VAL A 12 -2.65 -6.03 -14.15
CA VAL A 12 -2.86 -7.02 -13.07
C VAL A 12 -1.98 -6.71 -11.86
N LEU A 13 -0.74 -6.29 -12.09
CA LEU A 13 0.19 -5.93 -11.02
C LEU A 13 -0.27 -4.67 -10.27
N MET A 14 -0.73 -3.63 -10.98
CA MET A 14 -1.34 -2.45 -10.37
C MET A 14 -2.58 -2.81 -9.55
N ALA A 15 -3.45 -3.66 -10.07
CA ALA A 15 -4.62 -4.16 -9.33
C ALA A 15 -4.21 -4.91 -8.06
N GLY A 16 -3.16 -5.74 -8.13
CA GLY A 16 -2.58 -6.42 -6.98
C GLY A 16 -2.05 -5.46 -5.91
N ILE A 17 -1.39 -4.37 -6.31
CA ILE A 17 -0.92 -3.31 -5.39
C ILE A 17 -2.10 -2.67 -4.66
N VAL A 18 -3.16 -2.27 -5.38
CA VAL A 18 -4.36 -1.69 -4.74
C VAL A 18 -5.01 -2.69 -3.80
N PHE A 19 -5.12 -3.95 -4.22
CA PHE A 19 -5.70 -5.01 -3.39
C PHE A 19 -4.92 -5.20 -2.10
N LEU A 20 -3.58 -5.24 -2.16
CA LEU A 20 -2.73 -5.39 -0.98
C LEU A 20 -2.67 -4.14 -0.10
N TRP A 21 -2.83 -2.96 -0.69
CA TRP A 21 -2.86 -1.68 0.02
C TRP A 21 -4.18 -1.45 0.77
N THR A 22 -5.28 -1.98 0.25
CA THR A 22 -6.63 -1.74 0.80
C THR A 22 -6.78 -2.23 2.26
N PRO A 23 -6.37 -3.46 2.64
CA PRO A 23 -6.44 -3.92 4.01
C PRO A 23 -5.67 -3.07 5.02
N PRO A 24 -4.34 -2.83 4.87
CA PRO A 24 -3.59 -2.04 5.85
C PRO A 24 -4.09 -0.58 5.94
N HIS A 25 -4.56 -0.02 4.83
CA HIS A 25 -5.18 1.30 4.80
C HIS A 25 -6.47 1.35 5.64
N PHE A 26 -7.43 0.46 5.38
CA PHE A 26 -8.68 0.42 6.14
C PHE A 26 -8.48 0.00 7.58
N TRP A 27 -7.54 -0.91 7.86
CA TRP A 27 -7.24 -1.31 9.22
C TRP A 27 -6.67 -0.17 10.04
N ALA A 28 -5.81 0.67 9.46
CA ALA A 28 -5.30 1.88 10.11
C ALA A 28 -6.42 2.87 10.46
N LEU A 29 -7.39 3.07 9.56
CA LEU A 29 -8.59 3.88 9.84
C LEU A 29 -9.46 3.25 10.94
N SER A 30 -9.63 1.92 10.90
CA SER A 30 -10.44 1.19 11.88
C SER A 30 -9.83 1.17 13.28
N LEU A 31 -8.50 1.22 13.40
CA LEU A 31 -7.84 1.43 14.69
C LEU A 31 -8.19 2.79 15.28
N PHE A 32 -8.27 3.83 14.45
CA PHE A 32 -8.59 5.18 14.90
C PHE A 32 -10.08 5.32 15.28
N ARG A 33 -11.00 4.77 14.47
CA ARG A 33 -12.45 4.85 14.70
C ARG A 33 -13.04 3.61 15.36
N ARG A 34 -12.23 2.86 16.14
CA ARG A 34 -12.64 1.57 16.71
C ARG A 34 -13.96 1.67 17.47
N ASP A 35 -14.12 2.67 18.32
CA ASP A 35 -15.33 2.85 19.14
C ASP A 35 -16.58 3.14 18.29
N ASP A 36 -16.43 3.88 17.18
CA ASP A 36 -17.51 4.13 16.26
C ASP A 36 -17.90 2.86 15.50
N TYR A 37 -16.93 2.04 15.08
CA TYR A 37 -17.19 0.73 14.47
C TYR A 37 -17.85 -0.25 15.46
N LEU A 38 -17.42 -0.23 16.73
CA LEU A 38 -18.02 -1.04 17.79
C LEU A 38 -19.47 -0.63 18.07
N ARG A 39 -19.77 0.68 18.13
CA ARG A 39 -21.14 1.19 18.33
C ARG A 39 -22.06 0.90 17.14
N ALA A 40 -21.49 0.84 15.94
CA ALA A 40 -22.22 0.55 14.71
C ALA A 40 -22.34 -0.96 14.41
N ASP A 41 -21.86 -1.83 15.31
CA ASP A 41 -21.84 -3.29 15.14
C ASP A 41 -21.15 -3.75 13.84
N LEU A 42 -20.11 -3.02 13.44
CA LEU A 42 -19.35 -3.30 12.22
C LEU A 42 -18.15 -4.22 12.54
N PRO A 43 -18.09 -5.44 11.96
CA PRO A 43 -17.06 -6.43 12.27
C PRO A 43 -15.73 -6.10 11.59
N MET A 44 -15.05 -5.06 12.06
CA MET A 44 -13.70 -4.70 11.62
C MET A 44 -12.65 -5.49 12.41
N LEU A 45 -11.46 -5.66 11.84
CA LEU A 45 -10.35 -6.40 12.48
C LEU A 45 -10.06 -5.96 13.94
N PRO A 46 -10.04 -4.67 14.30
CA PRO A 46 -9.79 -4.25 15.70
C PRO A 46 -10.98 -4.49 16.63
N VAL A 47 -12.19 -4.68 16.09
CA VAL A 47 -13.40 -5.03 16.86
C VAL A 47 -13.43 -6.54 17.13
N THR A 48 -13.11 -7.35 16.12
CA THR A 48 -13.20 -8.82 16.17
C THR A 48 -11.96 -9.50 16.77
N HIS A 49 -10.76 -9.01 16.44
CA HIS A 49 -9.47 -9.63 16.81
C HIS A 49 -8.61 -8.73 17.71
N GLY A 50 -9.08 -7.51 18.00
CA GLY A 50 -8.40 -6.54 18.84
C GLY A 50 -7.31 -5.73 18.13
N GLU A 51 -6.87 -4.67 18.81
CA GLU A 51 -5.86 -3.75 18.30
C GLU A 51 -4.48 -4.39 18.07
N PRO A 52 -3.94 -5.28 18.95
CA PRO A 52 -2.63 -5.89 18.73
C PRO A 52 -2.56 -6.72 17.44
N ALA A 53 -3.59 -7.54 17.19
CA ALA A 53 -3.69 -8.34 15.98
C ALA A 53 -3.78 -7.45 14.74
N THR A 54 -4.56 -6.37 14.81
CA THR A 54 -4.74 -5.41 13.71
C THR A 54 -3.44 -4.71 13.35
N ARG A 55 -2.67 -4.25 14.34
CA ARG A 55 -1.37 -3.59 14.11
C ARG A 55 -0.34 -4.55 13.51
N LYS A 56 -0.32 -5.80 13.95
CA LYS A 56 0.53 -6.84 13.35
C LYS A 56 0.16 -7.11 11.89
N GLN A 57 -1.13 -7.19 11.58
CA GLN A 57 -1.61 -7.39 10.21
C GLN A 57 -1.28 -6.20 9.31
N ILE A 58 -1.41 -4.95 9.80
CA ILE A 58 -0.96 -3.75 9.08
C ILE A 58 0.52 -3.89 8.72
N LEU A 59 1.39 -4.24 9.68
CA LEU A 59 2.83 -4.40 9.42
C LEU A 59 3.11 -5.49 8.38
N VAL A 60 2.50 -6.67 8.50
CA VAL A 60 2.69 -7.78 7.56
C VAL A 60 2.27 -7.38 6.15
N TYR A 61 1.07 -6.81 6.00
CA TYR A 61 0.57 -6.38 4.70
C TYR A 61 1.38 -5.22 4.12
N SER A 62 1.86 -4.28 4.94
CA SER A 62 2.76 -3.21 4.50
C SER A 62 4.06 -3.79 3.93
N ILE A 63 4.65 -4.80 4.57
CA ILE A 63 5.87 -5.47 4.06
C ILE A 63 5.57 -6.17 2.72
N VAL A 64 4.49 -6.95 2.66
CA VAL A 64 4.09 -7.66 1.43
C VAL A 64 3.82 -6.67 0.29
N LEU A 65 3.11 -5.57 0.56
CA LEU A 65 2.85 -4.50 -0.41
C LEU A 65 4.14 -3.92 -1.01
N VAL A 66 5.13 -3.64 -0.17
CA VAL A 66 6.42 -3.09 -0.62
C VAL A 66 7.20 -4.12 -1.42
N LEU A 67 7.25 -5.38 -0.98
CA LEU A 67 7.91 -6.45 -1.72
C LEU A 67 7.28 -6.65 -3.10
N VAL A 68 5.95 -6.64 -3.17
CA VAL A 68 5.22 -6.75 -4.45
C VAL A 68 5.51 -5.51 -5.31
N SER A 69 5.43 -4.30 -4.76
CA SER A 69 5.71 -3.08 -5.53
C SER A 69 7.14 -3.03 -6.10
N LEU A 70 8.13 -3.52 -5.35
CA LEU A 70 9.52 -3.65 -5.81
C LEU A 70 9.68 -4.77 -6.85
N ALA A 71 8.97 -5.89 -6.70
CA ALA A 71 9.00 -6.98 -7.68
C ALA A 71 8.27 -6.61 -8.98
N VAL A 72 7.28 -5.73 -8.92
CA VAL A 72 6.53 -5.22 -10.07
C VAL A 72 7.37 -4.30 -10.94
N ALA A 73 8.19 -3.45 -10.33
CA ALA A 73 8.96 -2.44 -11.04
C ALA A 73 9.85 -3.02 -12.18
N PRO A 74 10.67 -4.08 -11.99
CA PRO A 74 11.45 -4.64 -13.09
C PRO A 74 10.58 -5.46 -14.07
N LEU A 75 9.49 -6.10 -13.61
CA LEU A 75 8.62 -6.94 -14.43
C LEU A 75 7.73 -6.13 -15.39
N ALA A 76 7.31 -4.95 -14.97
CA ALA A 76 6.54 -4.02 -15.78
C ALA A 76 7.43 -3.12 -16.67
N GLY A 77 8.75 -3.34 -16.66
CA GLY A 77 9.71 -2.52 -17.40
C GLY A 77 9.84 -1.10 -16.85
N LEU A 78 9.46 -0.88 -15.58
CA LEU A 78 9.44 0.44 -14.99
C LEU A 78 10.85 0.95 -14.69
N GLY A 79 11.13 2.20 -15.03
CA GLY A 79 12.42 2.83 -14.89
C GLY A 79 12.93 2.97 -13.44
N ILE A 80 14.22 3.30 -13.31
CA ILE A 80 14.94 3.48 -12.03
C ILE A 80 14.21 4.45 -11.08
N VAL A 81 13.50 5.45 -11.61
CA VAL A 81 12.77 6.45 -10.83
C VAL A 81 11.63 5.81 -10.04
N THR A 82 10.83 4.96 -10.70
CA THR A 82 9.73 4.23 -10.05
C THR A 82 10.25 3.27 -8.99
N TRP A 83 11.38 2.62 -9.27
CA TRP A 83 12.08 1.74 -8.33
C TRP A 83 12.53 2.46 -7.06
N VAL A 84 13.22 3.60 -7.21
CA VAL A 84 13.72 4.41 -6.09
C VAL A 84 12.55 4.99 -5.28
N ALA A 85 11.49 5.47 -5.95
CA ALA A 85 10.29 5.96 -5.29
C ALA A 85 9.60 4.85 -4.48
N ALA A 86 9.41 3.66 -5.06
CA ALA A 86 8.83 2.52 -4.38
C ALA A 86 9.65 2.10 -3.15
N LEU A 87 10.99 2.13 -3.24
CA LEU A 87 11.89 1.75 -2.16
C LEU A 87 11.89 2.79 -1.02
N ALA A 88 11.96 4.08 -1.35
CA ALA A 88 11.96 5.16 -0.37
C ALA A 88 10.61 5.27 0.35
N LEU A 89 9.50 5.35 -0.40
CA LEU A 89 8.16 5.47 0.15
C LEU A 89 7.75 4.18 0.87
N GLY A 90 8.10 3.01 0.31
CA GLY A 90 7.82 1.72 0.92
C GLY A 90 8.58 1.50 2.21
N GLY A 91 9.87 1.83 2.24
CA GLY A 91 10.68 1.78 3.46
C GLY A 91 10.11 2.65 4.57
N TRP A 92 9.66 3.87 4.24
CA TRP A 92 8.99 4.75 5.19
C TRP A 92 7.65 4.17 5.67
N PHE A 93 6.85 3.59 4.78
CA PHE A 93 5.56 2.97 5.14
C PHE A 93 5.75 1.83 6.14
N VAL A 94 6.72 0.95 5.89
CA VAL A 94 7.05 -0.17 6.78
C VAL A 94 7.60 0.34 8.13
N LEU A 95 8.41 1.38 8.13
CA LEU A 95 8.93 2.00 9.35
C LEU A 95 7.80 2.55 10.23
N GLU A 96 6.84 3.26 9.65
CA GLU A 96 5.66 3.75 10.37
C GLU A 96 4.77 2.60 10.87
N ALA A 97 4.58 1.55 10.06
CA ALA A 97 3.83 0.36 10.47
C ALA A 97 4.50 -0.36 11.66
N TRP A 98 5.83 -0.44 11.65
CA TRP A 98 6.62 -1.03 12.72
C TRP A 98 6.57 -0.19 14.00
N ARG A 99 6.64 1.14 13.88
CA ARG A 99 6.46 2.07 15.00
C ARG A 99 5.08 1.97 15.63
N LEU A 100 4.05 1.75 14.81
CA LEU A 100 2.67 1.53 15.27
C LEU A 100 2.52 0.19 16.01
N GLU A 101 3.16 -0.86 15.51
CA GLU A 101 3.19 -2.18 16.16
C GLU A 101 3.85 -2.12 17.55
N ARG A 102 5.02 -1.49 17.67
CA ARG A 102 5.74 -1.38 18.95
C ARG A 102 5.14 -0.40 19.94
N GLY A 103 4.47 0.65 19.46
CA GLY A 103 3.92 1.70 20.31
C GLY A 103 2.53 2.11 19.83
N PRO A 104 1.45 1.51 20.38
CA PRO A 104 0.09 1.84 19.99
C PRO A 104 -0.15 3.33 20.21
N SER A 105 -0.54 4.01 19.14
CA SER A 105 -0.77 5.45 19.17
C SER A 105 -1.79 5.80 18.09
N VAL A 106 -2.93 6.32 18.53
CA VAL A 106 -4.02 6.80 17.68
C VAL A 106 -3.53 7.85 16.66
N PRO A 107 -2.70 8.85 17.04
CA PRO A 107 -2.06 9.75 16.09
C PRO A 107 -1.21 9.05 15.02
N ARG A 108 -0.47 7.99 15.38
CA ARG A 108 0.38 7.25 14.43
C ARG A 108 -0.45 6.44 13.44
N ALA A 109 -1.53 5.80 13.88
CA ALA A 109 -2.44 5.10 12.98
C ALA A 109 -2.99 6.04 11.90
N MET A 110 -3.35 7.28 12.29
CA MET A 110 -3.87 8.27 11.35
C MET A 110 -2.78 8.94 10.49
N SER A 111 -1.54 9.02 10.97
CA SER A 111 -0.38 9.37 10.16
C SER A 111 -0.13 8.32 9.07
N LEU A 112 -0.12 7.04 9.44
CA LEU A 112 0.06 5.91 8.53
C LEU A 112 -1.05 5.85 7.47
N PHE A 113 -2.30 6.08 7.87
CA PHE A 113 -3.43 6.19 6.94
C PHE A 113 -3.19 7.28 5.88
N ARG A 114 -2.87 8.50 6.30
CA ARG A 114 -2.62 9.62 5.36
C ARG A 114 -1.41 9.35 4.47
N PHE A 115 -0.32 8.84 5.05
CA PHE A 115 0.87 8.48 4.30
C PHE A 115 0.59 7.37 3.28
N SER A 116 -0.25 6.39 3.60
CA SER A 116 -0.60 5.31 2.68
C SER A 116 -1.30 5.81 1.40
N ILE A 117 -2.09 6.89 1.50
CA ILE A 117 -2.73 7.53 0.32
C ILE A 117 -1.66 8.22 -0.52
N LEU A 118 -0.77 8.98 0.13
CA LEU A 118 0.34 9.66 -0.56
C LEU A 118 1.27 8.63 -1.23
N TYR A 119 1.56 7.53 -0.56
CA TYR A 119 2.33 6.41 -1.11
C TYR A 119 1.72 5.91 -2.42
N LEU A 120 0.43 5.57 -2.42
CA LEU A 120 -0.24 5.04 -3.60
C LEU A 120 -0.31 6.08 -4.72
N PHE A 121 -0.60 7.33 -4.39
CA PHE A 121 -0.66 8.42 -5.35
C PHE A 121 0.69 8.65 -6.04
N VAL A 122 1.78 8.75 -5.28
CA VAL A 122 3.11 8.97 -5.86
C VAL A 122 3.59 7.75 -6.64
N LEU A 123 3.30 6.54 -6.16
CA LEU A 123 3.64 5.31 -6.88
C LEU A 123 2.94 5.26 -8.25
N PHE A 124 1.63 5.53 -8.29
CA PHE A 124 0.87 5.50 -9.54
C PHE A 124 1.23 6.65 -10.47
N LEU A 125 1.54 7.82 -9.93
CA LEU A 125 2.06 8.93 -10.73
C LEU A 125 3.40 8.57 -11.38
N ALA A 126 4.33 7.98 -10.62
CA ALA A 126 5.60 7.50 -11.16
C ALA A 126 5.40 6.45 -12.25
N MET A 127 4.53 5.46 -12.02
CA MET A 127 4.20 4.44 -13.03
C MET A 127 3.60 5.04 -14.30
N THR A 128 2.74 6.05 -14.16
CA THR A 128 2.09 6.71 -15.30
C THR A 128 3.09 7.53 -16.11
N LEU A 129 3.96 8.29 -15.44
CA LEU A 129 5.00 9.09 -16.09
C LEU A 129 6.00 8.20 -16.84
N ASP A 130 6.36 7.07 -16.23
CA ASP A 130 7.29 6.11 -16.83
C ASP A 130 6.68 5.41 -18.05
N ALA A 131 5.40 4.99 -17.97
CA ALA A 131 4.66 4.46 -19.11
C ALA A 131 4.52 5.50 -20.24
N TRP A 132 4.24 6.76 -19.91
CA TRP A 132 4.14 7.83 -20.90
C TRP A 132 5.49 8.07 -21.61
N TRP A 133 6.58 8.08 -20.85
CA TRP A 133 7.95 8.20 -21.38
C TRP A 133 8.30 7.06 -22.32
N HIS A 134 7.98 5.81 -21.95
CA HIS A 134 8.22 4.65 -22.80
C HIS A 134 7.41 4.66 -24.10
N VAL A 135 6.26 5.32 -24.15
CA VAL A 135 5.42 5.41 -25.37
C VAL A 135 5.83 6.57 -26.29
N HIS A 136 6.29 7.70 -25.74
CA HIS A 136 6.59 8.93 -26.53
C HIS A 136 8.08 9.20 -26.71
N GLY A 137 8.94 8.55 -25.93
CA GLY A 137 10.39 8.77 -25.92
C GLY A 137 11.22 7.71 -26.66
N SER A 138 10.57 6.76 -27.37
CA SER A 138 11.20 5.73 -28.21
C SER A 138 10.93 5.96 -29.69
#